data_AF-A0A6A4YY53-F1
#
_entry.id   AF-A0A6A4YY53-F1
#
_cell.length_a   1.000
_cell.length_b   1.000
_cell.length_c   1.000
_cell.angle_alpha   90.00
_cell.angle_beta   90.00
_cell.angle_gamma   90.00
#
_symmetry.space_group_name_H-M   'P 1'
#
loop_
_entity.id
_entity.type
_entity.pdbx_description
1 polymer ?
#
loop_
_entity_poly.entity_id
_entity_poly.type
_entity_poly.pdbx_seq_one_letter_code
_entity_poly.pdbx_strand_id
1 'polypeptide(L)'
;MASPNHSSQAIVATLLPSNEILELLTVSFPSQSATHTFAVKMFLSDNEDLPMRLWLESNDTKHQWECLVLDTQNHVPKGAKYVLPWDSVVSSLKSGLEHLASHATCECDYVVTLEDGDSGHLRLALVLPYARSYYATYSFDLVPMAIEKVDIVHAQLRDVQAQLRVVQDQLRDALIEKPSMAATNNLLNAAALNDPLYASLKSMSTASPETFLTWKQIGATAGRRHSQISLLADAATISLAQPGLYHIQARGVIDASDIGSGLRLIVGSTS
;
A
#
# COMPACT_ATOMS: atom_id res chain seq x y z
N MET A 1 -18.34 -35.65 47.87
CA MET A 1 -17.07 -34.98 47.54
C MET A 1 -17.19 -34.44 46.14
N ALA A 2 -17.46 -33.14 46.04
CA ALA A 2 -17.77 -32.46 44.79
C ALA A 2 -16.48 -32.06 44.07
N SER A 3 -16.42 -32.35 42.78
CA SER A 3 -15.34 -31.94 41.87
C SER A 3 -15.23 -30.41 41.81
N PRO A 4 -14.02 -29.83 41.83
CA PRO A 4 -13.86 -28.39 41.72
C PRO A 4 -14.07 -27.94 40.27
N ASN A 5 -15.12 -27.12 40.10
CA ASN A 5 -15.39 -26.15 39.05
C ASN A 5 -14.36 -26.04 37.90
N HIS A 6 -14.74 -26.57 36.74
CA HIS A 6 -14.24 -26.13 35.42
C HIS A 6 -14.76 -24.73 35.01
N SER A 7 -15.26 -23.93 35.96
CA SER A 7 -15.99 -22.68 35.73
C SER A 7 -15.12 -21.41 35.75
N SER A 8 -13.80 -21.53 35.68
CA SER A 8 -12.87 -20.39 35.78
C SER A 8 -12.11 -20.06 34.49
N GLN A 9 -12.38 -20.77 33.38
CA GLN A 9 -11.83 -20.45 32.05
C GLN A 9 -12.88 -19.94 31.05
N ALA A 10 -14.13 -19.75 31.47
CA ALA A 10 -15.25 -19.37 30.61
C ALA A 10 -15.82 -17.95 30.86
N ILE A 11 -15.08 -17.07 31.53
CA ILE A 11 -15.50 -15.69 31.79
C ILE A 11 -14.30 -14.76 31.62
N VAL A 12 -13.82 -14.59 30.38
CA VAL A 12 -13.34 -13.33 29.75
C VAL A 12 -13.13 -13.66 28.26
N ALA A 13 -14.21 -14.03 27.56
CA ALA A 13 -14.28 -13.69 26.14
C ALA A 13 -14.83 -12.26 26.12
N THR A 14 -13.97 -11.28 26.38
CA THR A 14 -14.33 -9.87 26.16
C THR A 14 -14.66 -9.79 24.67
N LEU A 15 -15.94 -9.61 24.34
CA LEU A 15 -16.36 -9.33 22.97
C LEU A 15 -15.55 -8.11 22.52
N LEU A 16 -14.62 -8.32 21.60
CA LEU A 16 -13.88 -7.22 21.00
C LEU A 16 -14.89 -6.26 20.38
N PRO A 17 -14.68 -4.94 20.51
CA PRO A 17 -15.49 -3.94 19.81
C PRO A 17 -15.70 -4.30 18.35
N SER A 18 -16.96 -4.41 17.94
CA SER A 18 -17.35 -4.83 16.58
C SER A 18 -18.18 -3.79 15.83
N ASN A 19 -18.65 -2.73 16.51
CA ASN A 19 -19.38 -1.65 15.86
C ASN A 19 -18.39 -0.77 15.08
N GLU A 20 -18.32 -0.95 13.76
CA GLU A 20 -17.39 -0.23 12.89
C GLU A 20 -17.80 1.24 12.76
N ILE A 21 -16.93 2.15 13.18
CA ILE A 21 -17.17 3.60 13.14
C ILE A 21 -16.32 4.31 12.09
N LEU A 22 -15.32 3.63 11.52
CA LEU A 22 -14.45 4.11 10.47
C LEU A 22 -13.88 2.93 9.67
N GLU A 23 -13.94 3.05 8.34
CA GLU A 23 -13.23 2.18 7.40
C GLU A 23 -12.56 3.05 6.33
N LEU A 24 -11.24 2.95 6.22
CA LEU A 24 -10.43 3.64 5.22
C LEU A 24 -9.53 2.61 4.54
N LEU A 25 -9.62 2.47 3.22
CA LEU A 25 -8.85 1.46 2.48
C LEU A 25 -7.43 1.91 2.13
N THR A 26 -7.22 3.22 2.05
CA THR A 26 -5.96 3.82 1.63
C THR A 26 -5.67 5.07 2.45
N VAL A 27 -4.80 4.91 3.46
CA VAL A 27 -4.27 6.01 4.27
C VAL A 27 -2.76 6.09 4.07
N SER A 28 -2.26 7.29 3.78
CA SER A 28 -0.82 7.58 3.74
C SER A 28 -0.45 8.43 4.97
N PHE A 29 0.61 8.03 5.67
CA PHE A 29 1.11 8.78 6.81
C PHE A 29 2.36 9.56 6.37
N PRO A 30 2.42 10.90 6.57
CA PRO A 30 3.60 11.69 6.20
C PRO A 30 4.90 11.25 6.89
N SER A 31 4.79 10.58 8.05
CA SER A 31 5.91 9.99 8.77
C SER A 31 6.43 8.69 8.14
N GLN A 32 5.70 8.11 7.20
CA GLN A 32 6.05 6.90 6.46
C GLN A 32 6.47 7.25 5.03
N SER A 33 7.09 6.30 4.31
CA SER A 33 7.38 6.51 2.89
C SER A 33 6.10 6.83 2.12
N ALA A 34 6.15 7.81 1.21
CA ALA A 34 5.00 8.27 0.43
C ALA A 34 4.31 7.17 -0.42
N THR A 35 5.00 6.05 -0.65
CA THR A 35 4.47 4.89 -1.39
C THR A 35 3.77 3.87 -0.50
N HIS A 36 4.01 3.88 0.81
CA HIS A 36 3.39 2.94 1.74
C HIS A 36 2.02 3.44 2.16
N THR A 37 1.01 2.59 1.94
CA THR A 37 -0.37 2.88 2.32
C THR A 37 -0.93 1.80 3.23
N PHE A 38 -1.91 2.17 4.03
CA PHE A 38 -2.53 1.29 5.02
C PHE A 38 -4.04 1.31 4.89
N ALA A 39 -4.67 0.15 5.10
CA ALA A 39 -6.07 0.09 5.45
C ALA A 39 -6.22 0.30 6.97
N VAL A 40 -7.17 1.12 7.37
CA VAL A 40 -7.42 1.49 8.77
C VAL A 40 -8.88 1.26 9.10
N LYS A 41 -9.15 0.60 10.22
CA LYS A 41 -10.49 0.43 10.77
C LYS A 41 -10.52 0.80 12.24
N MET A 42 -11.62 1.41 12.66
CA MET A 42 -11.91 1.72 14.06
C MET A 42 -13.25 1.11 14.45
N PHE A 43 -13.29 0.50 15.62
CA PHE A 43 -14.50 -0.11 16.18
C PHE A 43 -14.73 0.41 17.59
N LEU A 44 -15.99 0.69 17.94
CA LEU A 44 -16.43 0.96 19.31
C LEU A 44 -17.31 -0.17 19.83
N SER A 45 -17.59 -0.10 21.12
CA SER A 45 -18.61 -0.96 21.72
C SER A 45 -20.01 -0.56 21.23
N ASP A 46 -21.00 -1.44 21.40
CA ASP A 46 -22.35 -1.23 20.87
C ASP A 46 -23.05 0.02 21.43
N ASN A 47 -22.63 0.48 22.61
CA ASN A 47 -23.08 1.72 23.23
C ASN A 47 -22.34 2.97 22.71
N GLU A 48 -21.52 2.85 21.66
CA GLU A 48 -20.66 3.89 21.12
C GLU A 48 -19.69 4.49 22.16
N ASP A 49 -19.28 3.69 23.14
CA ASP A 49 -18.32 4.05 24.19
C ASP A 49 -17.05 3.16 24.10
N LEU A 50 -16.06 3.45 24.93
CA LEU A 50 -14.94 2.56 25.17
C LEU A 50 -15.42 1.20 25.73
N PRO A 51 -14.74 0.10 25.39
CA PRO A 51 -13.46 0.04 24.67
C PRO A 51 -13.55 0.33 23.16
N MET A 52 -12.46 0.89 22.61
CA MET A 52 -12.23 1.09 21.18
C MET A 52 -11.19 0.10 20.66
N ARG A 53 -11.41 -0.50 19.49
CA ARG A 53 -10.41 -1.29 18.77
C ARG A 53 -9.92 -0.54 17.55
N LEU A 54 -8.61 -0.36 17.44
CA LEU A 54 -7.92 0.13 16.25
C LEU A 54 -7.33 -1.06 15.52
N TRP A 55 -7.47 -1.09 14.20
CA TRP A 55 -6.89 -2.11 13.34
C TRP A 55 -6.24 -1.44 12.13
N LEU A 56 -5.01 -1.84 11.82
CA LEU A 56 -4.24 -1.39 10.67
C LEU A 56 -3.78 -2.61 9.85
N GLU A 57 -3.80 -2.49 8.53
CA GLU A 57 -3.15 -3.43 7.60
C GLU A 57 -2.26 -2.66 6.63
N SER A 58 -1.04 -3.15 6.41
CA SER A 58 -0.18 -2.66 5.33
C SER A 58 -0.72 -3.15 3.98
N ASN A 59 -1.00 -2.23 3.05
CA ASN A 59 -1.48 -2.63 1.71
C ASN A 59 -0.40 -3.37 0.90
N ASP A 60 0.88 -3.10 1.19
CA ASP A 60 2.02 -3.69 0.50
C ASP A 60 2.36 -5.09 1.01
N THR A 61 2.46 -5.23 2.33
CA THR A 61 2.97 -6.46 2.97
C THR A 61 1.89 -7.32 3.59
N LYS A 62 0.68 -6.77 3.74
CA LYS A 62 -0.46 -7.41 4.39
C LYS A 62 -0.26 -7.79 5.86
N HIS A 63 0.81 -7.30 6.50
CA HIS A 63 0.92 -7.36 7.96
C HIS A 63 -0.18 -6.53 8.59
N GLN A 64 -0.66 -7.00 9.73
CA GLN A 64 -1.78 -6.42 10.46
C GLN A 64 -1.35 -6.13 11.88
N TRP A 65 -1.87 -5.04 12.42
CA TRP A 65 -1.65 -4.65 13.79
C TRP A 65 -2.97 -4.21 14.41
N GLU A 66 -3.12 -4.45 15.71
CA GLU A 66 -4.29 -3.98 16.45
C GLU A 66 -3.91 -3.37 17.80
N CYS A 67 -4.77 -2.45 18.26
CA CYS A 67 -4.67 -1.85 19.59
C CYS A 67 -6.07 -1.80 20.21
N LEU A 68 -6.21 -2.35 21.41
CA LEU A 68 -7.43 -2.27 22.20
C LEU A 68 -7.28 -1.17 23.26
N VAL A 69 -8.08 -0.12 23.13
CA VAL A 69 -8.08 1.05 24.01
C VAL A 69 -9.23 0.89 25.02
N LEU A 70 -8.90 0.50 26.24
CA LEU A 70 -9.86 0.42 27.35
C LEU A 70 -10.08 1.77 28.03
N ASP A 71 -9.02 2.58 28.10
CA ASP A 71 -9.02 3.92 28.68
C ASP A 71 -7.93 4.76 28.00
N THR A 72 -8.32 5.89 27.42
CA THR A 72 -7.40 6.82 26.73
C THR A 72 -6.32 7.41 27.65
N GLN A 73 -6.55 7.42 28.97
CA GLN A 73 -5.54 7.84 29.95
C GLN A 73 -4.31 6.92 29.98
N ASN A 74 -4.44 5.66 29.57
CA ASN A 74 -3.29 4.74 29.50
C ASN A 74 -2.38 5.02 28.31
N HIS A 75 -2.79 5.92 27.41
CA HIS A 75 -2.09 6.23 26.17
C HIS A 75 -1.40 7.60 26.20
N VAL A 76 -1.36 8.29 27.34
CA VAL A 76 -0.64 9.57 27.47
C VAL A 76 0.78 9.37 28.00
N PRO A 77 1.75 10.26 27.66
CA PRO A 77 3.08 10.23 28.25
C PRO A 77 3.06 10.32 29.78
N LYS A 78 4.02 9.66 30.43
CA LYS A 78 4.19 9.76 31.89
C LYS A 78 4.37 11.23 32.31
N GLY A 79 3.55 11.69 33.24
CA GLY A 79 3.58 13.08 33.72
C GLY A 79 2.83 14.08 32.82
N ALA A 80 1.96 13.61 31.91
CA ALA A 80 1.05 14.46 31.17
C ALA A 80 0.27 15.39 32.13
N LYS A 81 0.24 16.68 31.80
CA LYS A 81 -0.37 17.72 32.65
C LYS A 81 -1.89 17.71 32.61
N TYR A 82 -2.46 17.09 31.59
CA TYR A 82 -3.89 17.01 31.36
C TYR A 82 -4.20 15.83 30.46
N VAL A 83 -5.42 15.33 30.55
CA VAL A 83 -5.99 14.31 29.67
C VAL A 83 -7.35 14.81 29.22
N LEU A 84 -7.58 14.80 27.91
CA LEU A 84 -8.87 15.11 27.32
C LEU A 84 -9.89 13.98 27.58
N PRO A 85 -11.19 14.30 27.57
CA PRO A 85 -12.25 13.30 27.53
C PRO A 85 -12.06 12.30 26.38
N TRP A 86 -12.39 11.03 26.62
CA TRP A 86 -12.12 9.95 25.66
C TRP A 86 -12.81 10.17 24.31
N ASP A 87 -14.03 10.71 24.31
CA ASP A 87 -14.85 10.99 23.14
C ASP A 87 -14.20 12.04 22.23
N SER A 88 -13.57 13.05 22.84
CA SER A 88 -12.77 14.06 22.13
C SER A 88 -11.53 13.43 21.48
N VAL A 89 -10.87 12.50 22.16
CA VAL A 89 -9.70 11.77 21.63
C VAL A 89 -10.11 10.89 20.45
N VAL A 90 -11.18 10.10 20.60
CA VAL A 90 -11.67 9.18 19.56
C VAL A 90 -12.15 9.95 18.33
N SER A 91 -12.93 11.01 18.52
CA SER A 91 -13.43 11.84 17.42
C SER A 91 -12.29 12.52 16.66
N SER A 92 -11.31 13.06 17.39
CA SER A 92 -10.16 13.72 16.75
C SER A 92 -9.25 12.72 16.03
N LEU A 93 -9.09 11.50 16.57
CA LEU A 93 -8.37 10.43 15.89
C LEU A 93 -9.06 10.05 14.58
N LYS A 94 -10.38 9.85 14.62
CA LYS A 94 -11.20 9.54 13.44
C LYS A 94 -11.06 10.62 12.37
N SER A 95 -11.29 11.89 12.73
CA SER A 95 -11.14 13.01 11.79
C SER A 95 -9.71 13.16 11.27
N GLY A 96 -8.71 12.90 12.12
CA GLY A 96 -7.30 12.78 11.77
C GLY A 96 -7.04 11.81 10.62
N LEU A 97 -7.55 10.59 10.76
CA LEU A 97 -7.38 9.53 9.77
C LEU A 97 -8.17 9.82 8.48
N GLU A 98 -9.39 10.34 8.59
CA GLU A 98 -10.19 10.76 7.43
C GLU A 98 -9.49 11.89 6.64
N HIS A 99 -8.89 12.84 7.35
CA HIS A 99 -8.12 13.92 6.73
C HIS A 99 -6.92 13.36 5.94
N LEU A 100 -6.14 12.46 6.56
CA LEU A 100 -5.01 11.78 5.89
C LEU A 100 -5.48 11.01 4.64
N ALA A 101 -6.60 10.30 4.71
CA ALA A 101 -7.15 9.56 3.56
C ALA A 101 -7.60 10.50 2.42
N SER A 102 -8.19 11.65 2.76
CA SER A 102 -8.73 12.59 1.78
C SER A 102 -7.66 13.35 0.97
N HIS A 103 -6.39 13.35 1.43
CA HIS A 103 -5.30 14.18 0.90
C HIS A 103 -5.67 15.69 0.82
N ALA A 104 -6.66 16.13 1.61
CA ALA A 104 -7.09 17.51 1.62
C ALA A 104 -5.99 18.41 2.20
N THR A 105 -5.73 19.55 1.56
CA THR A 105 -4.72 20.52 2.01
C THR A 105 -5.21 21.46 3.12
N CYS A 106 -6.30 21.11 3.80
CA CYS A 106 -6.87 21.95 4.86
C CYS A 106 -5.94 21.90 6.07
N GLU A 107 -5.57 23.05 6.65
CA GLU A 107 -4.86 23.07 7.94
C GLU A 107 -5.76 22.43 9.00
N CYS A 108 -5.42 21.21 9.39
CA CYS A 108 -6.02 20.55 10.54
C CYS A 108 -5.12 20.78 11.75
N ASP A 109 -5.74 21.24 12.83
CA ASP A 109 -5.05 21.56 14.08
C ASP A 109 -4.50 20.30 14.79
N TYR A 110 -4.92 19.11 14.37
CA TYR A 110 -4.47 17.82 14.88
C TYR A 110 -3.45 17.16 13.95
N VAL A 111 -2.48 16.46 14.54
CA VAL A 111 -1.45 15.72 13.80
C VAL A 111 -1.58 14.24 14.14
N VAL A 112 -1.69 13.40 13.12
CA VAL A 112 -1.64 11.93 13.25
C VAL A 112 -0.39 11.42 12.54
N THR A 113 0.47 10.71 13.28
CA THR A 113 1.67 10.06 12.73
C THR A 113 1.67 8.58 13.05
N LEU A 114 2.36 7.82 12.20
CA LEU A 114 2.61 6.40 12.38
C LEU A 114 4.11 6.18 12.42
N GLU A 115 4.60 5.63 13.52
CA GLU A 115 6.01 5.39 13.79
C GLU A 115 6.27 3.90 14.03
N ASP A 116 7.49 3.45 13.76
CA ASP A 116 7.91 2.10 14.11
C ASP A 116 8.10 2.01 15.63
N GLY A 117 7.44 1.03 16.25
CA GLY A 117 7.60 0.69 17.66
C GLY A 117 8.62 -0.42 17.89
N ASP A 118 8.75 -0.86 19.15
CA ASP A 118 9.63 -1.98 19.50
C ASP A 118 9.05 -3.32 19.00
N SER A 119 9.93 -4.28 18.70
CA SER A 119 9.54 -5.67 18.38
C SER A 119 8.54 -5.82 17.22
N GLY A 120 8.60 -4.94 16.22
CA GLY A 120 7.72 -4.98 15.04
C GLY A 120 6.34 -4.37 15.27
N HIS A 121 6.09 -3.78 16.44
CA HIS A 121 4.90 -2.99 16.70
C HIS A 121 4.90 -1.72 15.85
N LEU A 122 3.71 -1.15 15.66
CA LEU A 122 3.56 0.21 15.17
C LEU A 122 3.03 1.09 16.30
N ARG A 123 3.38 2.38 16.27
CA ARG A 123 2.87 3.37 17.20
C ARG A 123 2.13 4.45 16.43
N LEU A 124 0.82 4.51 16.61
CA LEU A 124 0.00 5.60 16.09
C LEU A 124 -0.04 6.72 17.14
N ALA A 125 0.47 7.89 16.79
CA ALA A 125 0.47 9.05 17.67
C ALA A 125 -0.54 10.10 17.20
N LEU A 126 -1.31 10.63 18.14
CA LEU A 126 -2.24 11.72 17.95
C LEU A 126 -1.79 12.91 18.80
N VAL A 127 -1.60 14.07 18.16
CA VAL A 127 -1.27 15.33 18.83
C VAL A 127 -2.43 16.30 18.63
N LEU A 128 -2.99 16.80 19.75
CA LEU A 128 -4.17 17.68 19.79
C LEU A 128 -3.81 19.00 20.48
N PRO A 129 -4.19 20.16 19.94
CA PRO A 129 -4.08 21.41 20.67
C PRO A 129 -5.17 21.48 21.74
N TYR A 130 -4.77 21.85 22.96
CA TYR A 130 -5.67 21.97 24.11
C TYR A 130 -5.76 23.41 24.65
N ALA A 131 -4.78 24.26 24.34
CA ALA A 131 -4.77 25.70 24.63
C ALA A 131 -3.70 26.40 23.79
N ARG A 132 -3.61 27.75 23.86
CA ARG A 132 -2.72 28.60 23.03
C ARG A 132 -1.26 28.12 22.84
N SER A 133 -0.73 27.25 23.70
CA SER A 133 0.62 26.69 23.56
C SER A 133 0.77 25.27 24.12
N TYR A 134 -0.32 24.54 24.37
CA TYR A 134 -0.28 23.21 24.98
C TYR A 134 -0.87 22.15 24.05
N TYR A 135 -0.16 21.04 23.91
CA TYR A 135 -0.55 19.90 23.08
C TYR A 135 -0.73 18.62 23.91
N ALA A 136 -1.88 17.98 23.74
CA ALA A 136 -2.16 16.65 24.25
C ALA A 136 -1.56 15.65 23.28
N THR A 137 -0.79 14.68 23.80
CA THR A 137 -0.25 13.60 22.97
C THR A 137 -0.78 12.28 23.46
N TYR A 138 -1.28 11.48 22.53
CA TYR A 138 -1.72 10.11 22.76
C TYR A 138 -0.94 9.17 21.85
N SER A 139 -0.47 8.05 22.40
CA SER A 139 0.27 7.03 21.68
C SER A 139 -0.43 5.68 21.83
N PHE A 140 -0.86 5.14 20.71
CA PHE A 140 -1.52 3.85 20.61
C PHE A 140 -0.51 2.84 20.09
N ASP A 141 -0.05 1.95 20.97
CA ASP A 141 0.85 0.85 20.59
C ASP A 141 0.02 -0.26 19.92
N LEU A 142 0.20 -0.42 18.60
CA LEU A 142 -0.44 -1.48 17.83
C LEU A 142 0.46 -2.72 17.81
N VAL A 143 -0.09 -3.81 18.33
CA VAL A 143 0.57 -5.10 18.45
C VAL A 143 0.44 -5.85 17.12
N PRO A 144 1.51 -6.47 16.61
CA PRO A 144 1.43 -7.32 15.42
C PRO A 144 0.46 -8.47 15.64
N MET A 145 -0.48 -8.62 14.73
CA MET A 145 -1.36 -9.78 14.72
C MET A 145 -0.61 -10.96 14.09
N ALA A 146 -0.67 -12.12 14.73
CA ALA A 146 -0.18 -13.35 14.13
C ALA A 146 -1.12 -13.74 12.98
N ILE A 147 -0.78 -13.30 11.77
CA ILE A 147 -1.48 -13.74 10.57
C ILE A 147 -0.85 -15.05 10.13
N GLU A 148 -1.65 -16.11 10.05
CA GLU A 148 -1.17 -17.33 9.41
C GLU A 148 -0.88 -17.03 7.94
N LYS A 149 0.23 -17.54 7.38
CA LYS A 149 0.58 -17.30 5.96
C LYS A 149 -0.56 -17.62 5.00
N VAL A 150 -1.45 -18.53 5.40
CA VAL A 150 -2.67 -18.90 4.69
C VAL A 150 -3.65 -17.74 4.60
N ASP A 151 -3.84 -16.96 5.67
CA ASP A 151 -4.76 -15.82 5.71
C ASP A 151 -4.27 -14.64 4.87
N ILE A 152 -2.95 -14.42 4.82
CA ILE A 152 -2.33 -13.44 3.90
C ILE A 152 -2.65 -13.82 2.45
N VAL A 153 -2.48 -15.09 2.09
CA VAL A 153 -2.76 -15.58 0.74
C VAL A 153 -4.26 -15.49 0.41
N HIS A 154 -5.15 -15.76 1.38
CA HIS A 154 -6.59 -15.57 1.17
C HIS A 154 -6.98 -14.10 1.01
N ALA A 155 -6.34 -13.18 1.76
CA ALA A 155 -6.55 -11.76 1.59
C ALA A 155 -6.08 -11.28 0.21
N GLN A 156 -4.88 -11.67 -0.21
CA GLN A 156 -4.37 -11.39 -1.55
C GLN A 156 -5.25 -12.00 -2.65
N LEU A 157 -5.75 -13.22 -2.46
CA LEU A 157 -6.66 -13.87 -3.40
C LEU A 157 -7.98 -13.09 -3.53
N ARG A 158 -8.54 -12.63 -2.41
CA ARG A 158 -9.74 -11.79 -2.39
C ARG A 158 -9.52 -10.47 -3.11
N ASP A 159 -8.39 -9.81 -2.87
CA ASP A 159 -8.05 -8.52 -3.52
C ASP A 159 -7.92 -8.71 -5.05
N VAL A 160 -7.21 -9.76 -5.48
CA VAL A 160 -7.07 -10.10 -6.91
C VAL A 160 -8.42 -10.45 -7.53
N GLN A 161 -9.26 -11.20 -6.81
CA GLN A 161 -10.61 -11.53 -7.29
C GLN A 161 -11.51 -10.30 -7.41
N ALA A 162 -11.41 -9.35 -6.48
CA ALA A 162 -12.15 -8.09 -6.55
C ALA A 162 -11.71 -7.25 -7.77
N GLN A 163 -10.40 -7.14 -8.02
CA GLN A 163 -9.87 -6.45 -9.20
C GLN A 163 -10.31 -7.12 -10.51
N LEU A 164 -10.33 -8.45 -10.58
CA LEU A 164 -10.81 -9.18 -11.75
C LEU A 164 -12.29 -8.89 -12.03
N ARG A 165 -13.14 -8.79 -11.01
CA ARG A 165 -14.56 -8.44 -11.18
C ARG A 165 -14.73 -7.04 -11.74
N VAL A 166 -13.98 -6.06 -11.22
CA VAL A 166 -14.01 -4.68 -11.74
C VAL A 166 -13.62 -4.65 -13.21
N VAL A 167 -12.54 -5.33 -13.60
CA VAL A 167 -12.10 -5.41 -15.00
C VAL A 167 -13.14 -6.10 -15.88
N GLN A 168 -13.78 -7.16 -15.36
CA GLN A 168 -14.80 -7.90 -16.10
C GLN A 168 -16.09 -7.10 -16.29
N ASP A 169 -16.52 -6.33 -15.30
CA ASP A 169 -17.66 -5.42 -15.40
C ASP A 169 -17.38 -4.27 -16.37
N GLN A 170 -16.18 -3.69 -16.33
CA GLN A 170 -15.75 -2.67 -17.30
C GLN A 170 -15.74 -3.20 -18.74
N LEU A 171 -15.28 -4.45 -18.95
CA LEU A 171 -15.32 -5.10 -20.26
C LEU A 171 -16.76 -5.33 -20.72
N ARG A 172 -17.65 -5.74 -19.82
CA ARG A 172 -19.06 -5.99 -20.14
C ARG A 172 -19.78 -4.70 -20.51
N ASP A 173 -19.55 -3.63 -19.76
CA ASP A 173 -20.20 -2.33 -20.00
C ASP A 173 -19.72 -1.72 -21.34
N ALA A 174 -18.43 -1.88 -21.66
CA ALA A 174 -17.87 -1.50 -22.96
C ALA A 174 -18.42 -2.32 -24.15
N LEU A 175 -18.90 -3.55 -23.90
CA LEU A 175 -19.49 -4.42 -24.93
C LEU A 175 -21.00 -4.21 -25.11
N ILE A 176 -21.71 -3.64 -24.12
CA ILE A 176 -23.16 -3.40 -24.17
C ILE A 176 -23.49 -2.03 -24.79
N GLU A 177 -22.65 -1.00 -24.58
CA GLU A 177 -22.79 0.25 -25.34
C GLU A 177 -22.35 0.05 -26.80
N LYS A 178 -23.31 -0.04 -27.73
CA LYS A 178 -23.04 0.02 -29.17
C LYS A 178 -22.20 1.28 -29.48
N PRO A 179 -20.95 1.16 -29.94
CA PRO A 179 -20.11 2.32 -30.13
C PRO A 179 -20.58 3.09 -31.37
N SER A 180 -21.02 4.33 -31.15
CA SER A 180 -21.09 5.34 -32.20
C SER A 180 -19.69 5.45 -32.83
N MET A 181 -19.61 5.45 -34.16
CA MET A 181 -18.36 5.63 -34.93
C MET A 181 -17.53 6.86 -34.52
N ALA A 182 -18.14 7.85 -33.83
CA ALA A 182 -17.44 9.00 -33.25
C ALA A 182 -16.72 8.66 -31.92
N ALA A 183 -17.26 7.74 -31.12
CA ALA A 183 -16.65 7.28 -29.88
C ALA A 183 -15.45 6.36 -30.13
N THR A 184 -15.46 5.59 -31.23
CA THR A 184 -14.33 4.75 -31.63
C THR A 184 -13.06 5.58 -31.90
N ASN A 185 -13.21 6.76 -32.54
CA ASN A 185 -12.06 7.64 -32.80
C ASN A 185 -11.54 8.36 -31.53
N ASN A 186 -12.41 8.64 -30.57
CA ASN A 186 -12.01 9.26 -29.29
C ASN A 186 -11.44 8.26 -28.29
N LEU A 187 -11.95 7.02 -28.24
CA LEU A 187 -11.36 5.94 -27.43
C LEU A 187 -10.02 5.46 -28.01
N LEU A 188 -9.83 5.44 -29.34
CA LEU A 188 -8.49 5.20 -29.92
C LEU A 188 -7.49 6.31 -29.55
N ASN A 189 -7.94 7.55 -29.37
CA ASN A 189 -7.07 8.67 -28.99
C ASN A 189 -6.81 8.72 -27.46
N ALA A 190 -7.78 8.33 -26.62
CA ALA A 190 -7.63 8.28 -25.17
C ALA A 190 -6.86 7.03 -24.71
N ALA A 191 -7.07 5.88 -25.34
CA ALA A 191 -6.25 4.68 -25.10
C ALA A 191 -4.80 4.87 -25.57
N ALA A 192 -4.55 5.73 -26.57
CA ALA A 192 -3.21 6.10 -27.01
C ALA A 192 -2.45 7.01 -26.02
N LEU A 193 -3.11 7.54 -24.98
CA LEU A 193 -2.44 8.32 -23.93
C LEU A 193 -1.87 7.42 -22.81
N ASN A 194 -2.50 6.28 -22.53
CA ASN A 194 -2.23 5.42 -21.36
C ASN A 194 -1.71 4.03 -21.69
N ASP A 195 -1.36 3.73 -22.94
CA ASP A 195 -0.66 2.49 -23.26
C ASP A 195 0.71 2.50 -22.56
N PRO A 196 1.01 1.55 -21.65
CA PRO A 196 2.31 1.50 -21.01
C PRO A 196 3.36 1.32 -22.11
N LEU A 197 4.31 2.25 -22.19
CA LEU A 197 5.39 2.19 -23.15
C LEU A 197 6.33 1.05 -22.75
N TYR A 198 6.16 -0.12 -23.35
CA TYR A 198 7.00 -1.28 -23.09
C TYR A 198 7.65 -1.79 -24.39
N ALA A 199 8.88 -2.28 -24.26
CA ALA A 199 9.59 -2.98 -25.32
C ALA A 199 10.00 -4.35 -24.79
N SER A 200 9.67 -5.40 -25.53
CA SER A 200 10.14 -6.75 -25.26
C SER A 200 11.25 -7.10 -26.23
N LEU A 201 12.38 -7.54 -25.70
CA LEU A 201 13.56 -7.91 -26.46
C LEU A 201 13.95 -9.33 -26.08
N LYS A 202 14.40 -10.10 -27.07
CA LYS A 202 14.91 -11.45 -26.86
C LYS A 202 16.22 -11.62 -27.59
N SER A 203 17.13 -12.34 -26.94
CA SER A 203 18.35 -12.82 -27.54
C SER A 203 18.36 -14.34 -27.58
N MET A 204 18.94 -14.89 -28.64
CA MET A 204 19.34 -16.29 -28.73
C MET A 204 20.87 -16.41 -28.83
N SER A 205 21.59 -15.29 -28.73
CA SER A 205 23.05 -15.26 -28.80
C SER A 205 23.65 -15.52 -27.41
N THR A 206 24.83 -16.10 -27.40
CA THR A 206 25.67 -16.23 -26.21
C THR A 206 26.71 -15.12 -26.24
N ALA A 207 26.95 -14.48 -25.11
CA ALA A 207 27.98 -13.46 -24.96
C ALA A 207 28.99 -13.90 -23.90
N SER A 208 30.27 -13.58 -24.15
CA SER A 208 31.34 -13.62 -23.16
C SER A 208 31.37 -12.32 -22.33
N PRO A 209 32.07 -12.27 -21.19
CA PRO A 209 32.14 -11.07 -20.34
C PRO A 209 32.60 -9.79 -21.04
N GLU A 210 33.36 -9.89 -22.13
CA GLU A 210 33.88 -8.75 -22.89
C GLU A 210 32.99 -8.34 -24.09
N THR A 211 31.86 -9.03 -24.29
CA THR A 211 30.99 -8.83 -25.45
C THR A 211 29.57 -8.48 -25.03
N PHE A 212 28.88 -7.68 -25.84
CA PHE A 212 27.48 -7.35 -25.61
C PHE A 212 26.55 -8.41 -26.22
N LEU A 213 25.44 -8.69 -25.52
CA LEU A 213 24.34 -9.46 -26.09
C LEU A 213 23.66 -8.66 -27.18
N THR A 214 23.38 -9.34 -28.29
CA THR A 214 22.57 -8.79 -29.38
C THR A 214 21.12 -9.23 -29.22
N TRP A 215 20.21 -8.29 -29.40
CA TRP A 215 18.79 -8.44 -29.14
C TRP A 215 17.98 -8.36 -30.42
N LYS A 216 16.81 -8.96 -30.40
CA LYS A 216 15.76 -8.78 -31.40
C LYS A 216 14.49 -8.36 -30.69
N GLN A 217 13.82 -7.37 -31.23
CA GLN A 217 12.53 -6.92 -30.71
C GLN A 217 11.45 -7.96 -30.97
N ILE A 218 10.64 -8.25 -29.96
CA ILE A 218 9.52 -9.20 -30.03
C ILE A 218 8.21 -8.47 -29.78
N GLY A 219 7.25 -8.70 -30.66
CA GLY A 219 5.92 -8.10 -30.61
C GLY A 219 5.88 -6.73 -31.29
N ALA A 220 4.67 -6.28 -31.62
CA ALA A 220 4.44 -4.90 -32.02
C ALA A 220 4.50 -4.04 -30.74
N THR A 221 5.26 -2.95 -30.76
CA THR A 221 5.02 -1.84 -29.82
C THR A 221 3.60 -1.36 -30.06
N ALA A 222 2.71 -1.60 -29.11
CA ALA A 222 1.35 -1.09 -29.19
C ALA A 222 1.42 0.45 -29.20
N GLY A 223 0.88 1.07 -30.26
CA GLY A 223 0.70 2.52 -30.36
C GLY A 223 1.66 3.27 -31.29
N ARG A 224 1.19 4.42 -31.78
CA ARG A 224 1.88 5.36 -32.71
C ARG A 224 3.19 5.98 -32.17
N ARG A 225 3.77 5.47 -31.08
CA ARG A 225 4.98 6.00 -30.40
C ARG A 225 6.21 5.10 -30.58
N HIS A 226 6.39 4.56 -31.79
CA HIS A 226 7.58 3.78 -32.19
C HIS A 226 8.93 4.49 -31.97
N SER A 227 8.93 5.78 -31.62
CA SER A 227 10.13 6.60 -31.46
C SER A 227 10.65 6.74 -30.03
N GLN A 228 9.97 6.19 -29.00
CA GLN A 228 10.35 6.46 -27.60
C GLN A 228 11.26 5.40 -26.96
N ILE A 229 11.15 4.12 -27.35
CA ILE A 229 12.08 3.05 -26.98
C ILE A 229 12.47 2.32 -28.26
N SER A 230 13.74 2.36 -28.63
CA SER A 230 14.22 1.74 -29.86
C SER A 230 15.51 0.97 -29.63
N LEU A 231 15.64 -0.16 -30.31
CA LEU A 231 16.91 -0.88 -30.41
C LEU A 231 17.75 -0.23 -31.50
N LEU A 232 18.99 0.14 -31.18
CA LEU A 232 19.92 0.75 -32.13
C LEU A 232 20.44 -0.27 -33.15
N ALA A 233 21.13 0.24 -34.18
CA ALA A 233 21.66 -0.56 -35.29
C ALA A 233 22.69 -1.62 -34.85
N ASP A 234 23.35 -1.43 -33.71
CA ASP A 234 24.27 -2.41 -33.11
C ASP A 234 23.56 -3.62 -32.51
N ALA A 235 22.22 -3.58 -32.42
CA ALA A 235 21.37 -4.55 -31.75
C ALA A 235 21.74 -4.82 -30.27
N ALA A 236 22.60 -4.01 -29.67
CA ALA A 236 23.09 -4.16 -28.29
C ALA A 236 22.63 -3.00 -27.40
N THR A 237 22.38 -1.84 -27.99
CA THR A 237 22.03 -0.61 -27.28
C THR A 237 20.55 -0.29 -27.42
N ILE A 238 19.90 -0.01 -26.29
CA ILE A 238 18.50 0.43 -26.23
C ILE A 238 18.50 1.94 -26.00
N SER A 239 17.90 2.68 -26.91
CA SER A 239 17.73 4.13 -26.82
C SER A 239 16.37 4.47 -26.23
N LEU A 240 16.38 5.38 -25.25
CA LEU A 240 15.20 5.94 -24.60
C LEU A 240 15.12 7.42 -25.00
N ALA A 241 14.12 7.80 -25.81
CA ALA A 241 14.03 9.16 -26.33
C ALA A 241 13.44 10.17 -25.33
N GLN A 242 12.94 9.71 -24.18
CA GLN A 242 12.36 10.57 -23.15
C GLN A 242 13.07 10.37 -21.81
N PRO A 243 13.37 11.46 -21.07
CA PRO A 243 13.75 11.34 -19.67
C PRO A 243 12.57 10.81 -18.86
N GLY A 244 12.83 9.88 -17.94
CA GLY A 244 11.78 9.31 -17.11
C GLY A 244 12.27 8.16 -16.24
N LEU A 245 11.34 7.63 -15.44
CA LEU A 245 11.55 6.41 -14.67
C LEU A 245 11.22 5.21 -15.56
N TYR A 246 12.18 4.30 -15.71
CA TYR A 246 12.04 3.08 -16.49
C TYR A 246 12.26 1.86 -15.60
N HIS A 247 11.38 0.87 -15.71
CA HIS A 247 11.57 -0.43 -15.08
C HIS A 247 12.16 -1.42 -16.09
N ILE A 248 13.34 -1.96 -15.79
CA ILE A 248 14.05 -2.91 -16.66
C ILE A 248 14.10 -4.26 -15.97
N GLN A 249 13.61 -5.30 -16.65
CA GLN A 249 13.69 -6.68 -16.19
C GLN A 249 14.38 -7.53 -17.25
N ALA A 250 15.40 -8.29 -16.85
CA ALA A 250 16.12 -9.20 -17.72
C ALA A 250 16.20 -10.61 -17.09
N ARG A 251 16.11 -11.64 -17.93
CA ARG A 251 16.22 -13.05 -17.53
C ARG A 251 17.04 -13.81 -18.56
N GLY A 252 17.94 -14.68 -18.10
CA GLY A 252 18.81 -15.47 -18.97
C GLY A 252 19.50 -16.60 -18.22
N VAL A 253 20.11 -17.51 -18.98
CA VAL A 253 20.96 -18.58 -18.44
C VAL A 253 22.39 -18.05 -18.39
N ILE A 254 23.03 -18.14 -17.23
CA ILE A 254 24.40 -17.70 -17.01
C ILE A 254 25.21 -18.95 -16.70
N ASP A 255 26.19 -19.28 -17.55
CA ASP A 255 27.08 -20.40 -17.32
C ASP A 255 28.10 -20.01 -16.23
N ALA A 256 27.82 -20.42 -15.00
CA ALA A 256 28.59 -20.04 -13.82
C ALA A 256 29.80 -20.97 -13.67
N SER A 257 30.87 -20.68 -14.39
CA SER A 257 32.16 -21.38 -14.22
C SER A 257 33.22 -20.58 -13.47
N ASP A 258 33.09 -19.25 -13.35
CA ASP A 258 34.05 -18.43 -12.60
C ASP A 258 33.40 -17.23 -11.88
N ILE A 259 34.03 -16.82 -10.77
CA ILE A 259 33.62 -15.71 -9.91
C ILE A 259 33.45 -14.43 -10.75
N GLY A 260 32.21 -13.97 -10.92
CA GLY A 260 31.87 -12.77 -11.71
C GLY A 260 30.77 -12.95 -12.75
N SER A 261 30.10 -14.11 -12.82
CA SER A 261 29.05 -14.34 -13.82
C SER A 261 27.76 -13.57 -13.48
N GLY A 262 27.38 -12.60 -14.32
CA GLY A 262 26.21 -11.73 -14.13
C GLY A 262 25.85 -10.96 -15.39
N LEU A 263 24.60 -10.52 -15.50
CA LEU A 263 24.21 -9.57 -16.55
C LEU A 263 24.51 -8.15 -16.05
N ARG A 264 25.34 -7.42 -16.80
CA ARG A 264 25.64 -6.02 -16.52
C ARG A 264 24.85 -5.11 -17.45
N LEU A 265 24.07 -4.21 -16.87
CA LEU A 265 23.49 -3.07 -17.59
C LEU A 265 24.47 -1.90 -17.53
N ILE A 266 24.81 -1.33 -18.69
CA ILE A 266 25.61 -0.11 -18.79
C ILE A 266 24.69 1.03 -19.17
N VAL A 267 24.61 2.05 -18.32
CA VAL A 267 23.83 3.27 -18.58
C VAL A 267 24.81 4.37 -18.99
N GLY A 268 24.58 4.94 -20.16
CA GLY A 268 25.37 6.06 -20.69
C GLY A 268 24.47 7.04 -21.41
N SER A 269 24.88 8.31 -21.44
CA SER A 269 24.25 9.32 -22.28
C SER A 269 24.86 9.24 -23.69
N THR A 270 24.04 9.00 -24.71
CA THR A 270 24.44 9.26 -26.09
C THR A 270 24.48 10.78 -26.27
N SER A 271 25.68 11.35 -26.34
CA SER A 271 25.92 12.73 -26.77
C SER A 271 25.65 12.90 -28.26
#